data_AF-A0A7J9R4Y3-F1
#
_entry.id   AF-A0A7J9R4Y3-F1
#
_cell.length_a   1.000
_cell.length_b   1.000
_cell.length_c   1.000
_cell.angle_alpha   90.00
_cell.angle_beta   90.00
_cell.angle_gamma   90.00
#
_symmetry.space_group_name_H-M   'P 1'
#
loop_
_entity.id
_entity.type
_entity.pdbx_description
1 polymer ?
#
loop_
_entity_poly.entity_id
_entity_poly.type
_entity_poly.pdbx_seq_one_letter_code
_entity_poly.pdbx_strand_id
1 'polypeptide(L)'
;EPSGGGCLIATAAYGSELAPQVQFLREIRDNTVMSTTSGAAFMTGFNQLYYSFSPTIADMERENPLFQEAVRMFITPMISTLSIMTLAEDGNDAQVLGLGISVIALNLGMYVAAPAAIGFTVHRQLKSKI
;
A
#
# COMPACT_ATOMS: atom_id res chain seq x y z
N GLU A 1 20.83 -9.20 -11.98
CA GLU A 1 19.61 -8.37 -12.13
C GLU A 1 19.80 -7.03 -11.45
N PRO A 2 19.69 -5.89 -12.15
CA PRO A 2 19.82 -4.58 -11.52
C PRO A 2 18.59 -4.40 -10.60
N SER A 3 18.83 -4.62 -9.32
CA SER A 3 17.87 -4.88 -8.25
C SER A 3 17.18 -3.60 -7.76
N GLY A 4 16.45 -2.94 -8.65
CA GLY A 4 15.40 -1.99 -8.29
C GLY A 4 14.08 -2.75 -8.24
N GLY A 5 13.81 -3.44 -7.13
CA GLY A 5 12.60 -4.25 -6.99
C GLY A 5 11.34 -3.49 -7.43
N GLY A 6 10.53 -4.08 -8.30
CA GLY A 6 9.33 -3.45 -8.85
C GLY A 6 8.11 -3.58 -7.93
N CYS A 7 7.17 -2.64 -8.05
CA CYS A 7 5.87 -2.75 -7.39
C CYS A 7 4.97 -3.75 -8.15
N LEU A 8 5.31 -5.05 -8.13
CA LEU A 8 4.67 -6.13 -8.90
C LEU A 8 3.13 -6.17 -8.72
N ILE A 9 2.66 -6.15 -7.47
CA ILE A 9 1.22 -6.17 -7.16
C ILE A 9 0.53 -4.92 -7.72
N ALA A 10 1.09 -3.72 -7.47
CA ALA A 10 0.50 -2.49 -7.99
C ALA A 10 0.54 -2.45 -9.54
N THR A 11 1.59 -2.98 -10.15
CA THR A 11 1.73 -3.09 -11.61
C THR A 11 0.65 -3.99 -12.19
N ALA A 12 0.40 -5.15 -11.58
CA ALA A 12 -0.66 -6.05 -12.01
C ALA A 12 -2.05 -5.41 -11.81
N ALA A 13 -2.30 -4.80 -10.65
CA ALA A 13 -3.56 -4.13 -10.33
C ALA A 13 -3.90 -2.98 -11.31
N TYR A 14 -2.93 -2.13 -11.64
CA TYR A 14 -3.11 -0.96 -12.53
C TYR A 14 -2.78 -1.24 -13.99
N GLY A 15 -2.30 -2.44 -14.32
CA GLY A 15 -2.06 -2.94 -15.68
C GLY A 15 -0.81 -2.37 -16.38
N SER A 16 -0.04 -1.50 -15.73
CA SER A 16 1.19 -0.94 -16.32
C SER A 16 2.17 -0.47 -15.25
N GLU A 17 3.46 -0.70 -15.47
CA GLU A 17 4.52 -0.12 -14.65
C GLU A 17 4.58 1.40 -14.78
N LEU A 18 4.08 1.94 -15.89
CA LEU A 18 3.99 3.38 -16.17
C LEU A 18 2.67 4.00 -15.66
N ALA A 19 1.82 3.21 -14.99
CA ALA A 19 0.62 3.76 -14.39
C ALA A 19 1.00 4.86 -13.36
N PRO A 20 0.27 6.00 -13.32
CA PRO A 20 0.58 7.10 -12.41
C PRO A 20 0.67 6.66 -10.94
N GLN A 21 -0.16 5.70 -10.53
CA GLN A 21 -0.17 5.16 -9.17
C GLN A 21 1.11 4.38 -8.84
N VAL A 22 1.64 3.63 -9.81
CA VAL A 22 2.89 2.87 -9.66
C VAL A 22 4.08 3.82 -9.65
N GLN A 23 4.07 4.84 -10.49
CA GLN A 23 5.13 5.87 -10.51
C GLN A 23 5.15 6.67 -9.21
N PHE A 24 3.98 7.06 -8.69
CA PHE A 24 3.88 7.71 -7.38
C PHE A 24 4.50 6.88 -6.26
N LEU A 25 4.23 5.55 -6.22
CA LEU A 25 4.86 4.66 -5.24
C LEU A 25 6.39 4.63 -5.37
N ARG A 26 6.91 4.63 -6.60
CA ARG A 26 8.35 4.66 -6.88
C ARG A 26 8.97 5.98 -6.41
N GLU A 27 8.33 7.11 -6.70
CA GLU A 27 8.81 8.43 -6.29
C GLU A 27 8.88 8.57 -4.77
N ILE A 28 7.83 8.16 -4.04
CA ILE A 28 7.84 8.19 -2.58
C ILE A 28 8.96 7.29 -2.02
N ARG A 29 9.09 6.07 -2.56
CA ARG A 29 10.13 5.14 -2.13
C ARG A 29 11.51 5.74 -2.37
N ASP A 30 11.80 6.17 -3.59
CA ASP A 30 13.15 6.53 -4.04
C ASP A 30 13.58 7.90 -3.49
N ASN A 31 12.68 8.87 -3.43
CA ASN A 31 13.01 10.24 -3.01
C ASN A 31 12.81 10.47 -1.51
N THR A 32 11.80 9.85 -0.89
CA THR A 32 11.47 10.10 0.53
C THR A 32 11.97 8.99 1.46
N VAL A 33 11.63 7.73 1.17
CA VAL A 33 11.94 6.63 2.10
C VAL A 33 13.42 6.27 2.03
N MET A 34 13.96 6.11 0.83
CA MET A 34 15.36 5.71 0.62
C MET A 34 16.37 6.83 0.88
N SER A 35 15.92 8.08 1.04
CA SER A 35 16.80 9.20 1.40
C SER A 35 17.16 9.26 2.89
N THR A 36 16.59 8.37 3.70
CA THR A 36 16.81 8.29 5.16
C THR A 36 17.37 6.93 5.58
N THR A 37 18.11 6.90 6.69
CA THR A 37 18.72 5.65 7.18
C THR A 37 17.65 4.67 7.66
N SER A 38 16.69 5.19 8.44
CA SER A 38 15.55 4.43 8.96
C SER A 38 14.66 3.88 7.84
N GLY A 39 14.37 4.70 6.82
CA GLY A 39 13.56 4.26 5.67
C GLY A 39 14.26 3.20 4.82
N ALA A 40 15.56 3.33 4.55
CA ALA A 40 16.33 2.32 3.82
C ALA A 40 16.39 0.97 4.57
N ALA A 41 16.55 1.00 5.90
CA ALA A 41 16.52 -0.19 6.73
C ALA A 41 15.13 -0.87 6.70
N PHE A 42 14.05 -0.08 6.81
CA PHE A 42 12.68 -0.59 6.67
C PHE A 42 12.46 -1.23 5.30
N MET A 43 12.86 -0.57 4.21
CA MET A 43 12.71 -1.09 2.85
C MET A 43 13.46 -2.40 2.62
N THR A 44 14.60 -2.60 3.27
CA THR A 44 15.35 -3.87 3.19
C THR A 44 14.52 -5.04 3.76
N GLY A 45 13.94 -4.88 4.94
CA GLY A 45 13.08 -5.90 5.55
C GLY A 45 11.75 -6.06 4.81
N PHE A 46 11.12 -4.96 4.41
CA PHE A 46 9.89 -4.96 3.63
C PHE A 46 10.08 -5.70 2.31
N ASN A 47 11.15 -5.44 1.57
CA ASN A 47 11.42 -6.08 0.28
C ASN A 47 11.56 -7.60 0.40
N GLN A 48 12.21 -8.10 1.46
CA GLN A 48 12.33 -9.55 1.67
C GLN A 48 10.96 -10.22 1.76
N LEU A 49 10.05 -9.66 2.55
CA LEU A 49 8.68 -10.19 2.68
C LEU A 49 7.90 -9.95 1.38
N TYR A 50 7.94 -8.73 0.85
CA TYR A 50 7.18 -8.35 -0.34
C TYR A 50 7.50 -9.26 -1.55
N TYR A 51 8.78 -9.50 -1.85
CA TYR A 51 9.16 -10.37 -2.98
C TYR A 51 8.97 -11.86 -2.70
N SER A 52 8.74 -12.28 -1.45
CA SER A 52 8.47 -13.69 -1.16
C SER A 52 7.07 -14.14 -1.62
N PHE A 53 6.11 -13.22 -1.74
CA PHE A 53 4.73 -13.54 -2.14
C PHE A 53 4.22 -12.75 -3.35
N SER A 54 4.77 -11.57 -3.63
CA SER A 54 4.26 -10.69 -4.69
C SER A 54 4.23 -11.29 -6.10
N PRO A 55 5.16 -12.17 -6.53
CA PRO A 55 5.05 -12.79 -7.85
C PRO A 55 3.78 -13.63 -7.98
N THR A 56 3.47 -14.43 -6.95
CA THR A 56 2.28 -15.30 -6.93
C THR A 56 1.00 -14.47 -6.99
N ILE A 57 0.91 -13.38 -6.21
CA ILE A 57 -0.26 -12.50 -6.22
C ILE A 57 -0.41 -11.80 -7.58
N ALA A 58 0.70 -11.30 -8.15
CA ALA A 58 0.67 -10.64 -9.46
C ALA A 58 0.24 -11.60 -10.59
N ASP A 59 0.62 -12.86 -10.53
CA ASP A 59 0.15 -13.88 -11.48
C ASP A 59 -1.35 -14.16 -11.31
N MET A 60 -1.84 -14.26 -10.08
CA MET A 60 -3.29 -14.41 -9.81
C MET A 60 -4.10 -13.21 -10.33
N GLU A 61 -3.58 -12.00 -10.21
CA GLU A 61 -4.22 -10.79 -10.77
C GLU A 61 -4.30 -10.85 -12.30
N ARG A 62 -3.26 -11.35 -12.99
CA ARG A 62 -3.25 -11.51 -14.45
C ARG A 62 -4.23 -12.56 -14.95
N GLU A 63 -4.44 -13.62 -14.17
CA GLU A 63 -5.34 -14.72 -14.52
C GLU A 63 -6.82 -14.39 -14.24
N ASN A 64 -7.09 -13.52 -13.27
CA ASN A 64 -8.47 -13.23 -12.83
C ASN A 64 -8.74 -11.72 -12.73
N PRO A 65 -9.48 -11.15 -13.71
CA PRO A 65 -9.84 -9.73 -13.72
C PRO A 65 -10.63 -9.27 -12.49
N LEU A 66 -11.48 -10.13 -11.90
CA LEU A 66 -12.22 -9.78 -10.68
C LEU A 66 -11.29 -9.68 -9.47
N PHE A 67 -10.27 -10.56 -9.40
CA PHE A 67 -9.27 -10.49 -8.36
C PHE A 67 -8.39 -9.24 -8.52
N GLN A 68 -7.98 -8.92 -9.76
CA GLN A 68 -7.27 -7.68 -10.07
C GLN A 68 -8.06 -6.44 -9.61
N GLU A 69 -9.36 -6.36 -9.91
CA GLU A 69 -10.19 -5.24 -9.47
C GLU A 69 -10.33 -5.17 -7.94
N ALA A 70 -10.46 -6.32 -7.28
CA ALA A 70 -10.49 -6.37 -5.82
C ALA A 70 -9.19 -5.87 -5.19
N VAL A 71 -8.03 -6.33 -5.70
CA VAL A 71 -6.71 -5.85 -5.26
C VAL A 71 -6.57 -4.36 -5.54
N ARG A 72 -6.96 -3.89 -6.73
CA ARG A 72 -6.94 -2.46 -7.09
C ARG A 72 -7.79 -1.62 -6.13
N MET A 73 -9.01 -2.07 -5.82
CA MET A 73 -9.89 -1.39 -4.87
C MET A 73 -9.28 -1.37 -3.47
N PHE A 74 -8.62 -2.46 -3.07
CA PHE A 74 -7.96 -2.56 -1.77
C PHE A 74 -6.76 -1.61 -1.66
N ILE A 75 -5.87 -1.57 -2.66
CA ILE A 75 -4.61 -0.78 -2.58
C ILE A 75 -4.80 0.71 -2.88
N THR A 76 -5.83 1.10 -3.62
CA THR A 76 -6.07 2.51 -3.98
C THR A 76 -6.14 3.46 -2.77
N PRO A 77 -6.94 3.19 -1.71
CA PRO A 77 -6.96 4.05 -0.54
C PRO A 77 -5.60 4.10 0.15
N MET A 78 -4.88 2.97 0.26
CA MET A 78 -3.53 2.95 0.81
C MET A 78 -2.58 3.88 0.06
N ILE A 79 -2.62 3.87 -1.28
CA ILE A 79 -1.82 4.79 -2.11
C ILE A 79 -2.18 6.25 -1.82
N SER A 80 -3.46 6.58 -1.65
CA SER A 80 -3.87 7.94 -1.28
C SER A 80 -3.29 8.38 0.07
N THR A 81 -3.24 7.50 1.06
CA THR A 81 -2.68 7.83 2.38
C THR A 81 -1.17 8.07 2.35
N LEU A 82 -0.46 7.45 1.40
CA LEU A 82 0.99 7.65 1.23
C LEU A 82 1.35 9.07 0.77
N SER A 83 0.39 9.86 0.27
CA SER A 83 0.61 11.29 0.00
C SER A 83 1.04 12.08 1.24
N ILE A 84 0.73 11.61 2.44
CA ILE A 84 1.22 12.21 3.70
C ILE A 84 2.76 12.18 3.77
N MET A 85 3.41 11.19 3.14
CA MET A 85 4.87 11.09 3.12
C MET A 85 5.52 12.22 2.33
N THR A 86 4.82 12.86 1.38
CA THR A 86 5.37 14.01 0.64
C THR A 86 5.53 15.26 1.50
N LEU A 87 5.01 15.24 2.73
CA LEU A 87 5.19 16.31 3.71
C LEU A 87 6.52 16.20 4.46
N ALA A 88 7.22 15.06 4.34
CA ALA A 88 8.52 14.89 4.95
C ALA A 88 9.56 15.77 4.24
N GLU A 89 10.36 16.50 5.02
CA GLU A 89 11.53 17.19 4.51
C GLU A 89 12.62 16.18 4.08
N ASP A 90 13.31 16.50 2.99
CA ASP A 90 14.35 15.64 2.40
C ASP A 90 15.45 15.32 3.42
N GLY A 91 15.70 14.02 3.63
CA GLY A 91 16.72 13.53 4.56
C GLY A 91 16.37 13.64 6.05
N ASN A 92 15.15 14.06 6.41
CA ASN A 92 14.73 14.11 7.81
C ASN A 92 14.21 12.76 8.31
N ASP A 93 15.11 11.95 8.89
CA ASP A 93 14.80 10.63 9.44
C ASP A 93 13.62 10.63 10.44
N ALA A 94 13.51 11.64 11.31
CA ALA A 94 12.45 11.69 12.32
C ALA A 94 11.07 11.92 11.69
N GLN A 95 10.99 12.76 10.66
CA GLN A 95 9.74 13.00 9.93
C GLN A 95 9.33 11.79 9.10
N VAL A 96 10.25 11.16 8.36
CA VAL A 96 9.96 9.94 7.59
C VAL A 96 9.48 8.82 8.50
N LEU A 97 10.11 8.63 9.66
CA LEU A 97 9.66 7.64 10.65
C LEU A 97 8.27 7.99 11.21
N GLY A 98 8.06 9.23 11.66
CA GLY A 98 6.80 9.67 12.27
C GLY A 98 5.62 9.61 11.29
N LEU A 99 5.82 10.10 10.07
CA LEU A 99 4.82 10.05 9.00
C LEU A 99 4.59 8.61 8.54
N GLY A 100 5.64 7.79 8.42
CA GLY A 100 5.52 6.38 8.08
C GLY A 100 4.68 5.59 9.08
N ILE A 101 4.94 5.77 10.38
CA ILE A 101 4.12 5.17 11.45
C ILE A 101 2.68 5.65 11.37
N SER A 102 2.47 6.95 11.12
CA SER A 102 1.13 7.54 10.99
C SER A 102 0.36 6.95 9.82
N VAL A 103 1.01 6.76 8.66
CA VAL A 103 0.42 6.12 7.49
C VAL A 103 0.06 4.67 7.78
N ILE A 104 0.93 3.90 8.43
CA ILE A 104 0.64 2.50 8.82
C ILE A 104 -0.56 2.46 9.76
N ALA A 105 -0.58 3.30 10.79
CA ALA A 105 -1.68 3.37 11.75
C ALA A 105 -3.00 3.74 11.07
N LEU A 106 -2.98 4.69 10.14
CA LEU A 106 -4.16 5.13 9.40
C LEU A 106 -4.69 4.04 8.46
N ASN A 107 -3.81 3.31 7.78
CA ASN A 107 -4.20 2.16 6.96
C ASN A 107 -4.83 1.06 7.81
N LEU A 108 -4.18 0.66 8.90
CA LEU A 108 -4.73 -0.33 9.83
C LEU A 108 -6.09 0.11 10.38
N GLY A 109 -6.20 1.37 10.79
CA GLY A 109 -7.45 1.96 11.24
C GLY A 109 -8.54 1.86 10.18
N MET A 110 -8.24 2.20 8.93
CA MET A 110 -9.18 2.14 7.82
C MET A 110 -9.63 0.69 7.52
N TYR A 111 -8.69 -0.24 7.39
CA TYR A 111 -8.98 -1.64 7.05
C TYR A 111 -9.65 -2.42 8.17
N VAL A 112 -9.61 -1.95 9.42
CA VAL A 112 -10.36 -2.53 10.53
C VAL A 112 -11.71 -1.82 10.70
N ALA A 113 -11.72 -0.48 10.71
CA ALA A 113 -12.91 0.30 10.99
C ALA A 113 -13.97 0.17 9.90
N ALA A 114 -13.58 0.19 8.61
CA ALA A 114 -14.56 0.11 7.52
C ALA A 114 -15.33 -1.23 7.52
N PRO A 115 -14.67 -2.41 7.57
CA PRO A 115 -15.38 -3.68 7.70
C PRO A 115 -16.19 -3.80 9.00
N ALA A 116 -15.68 -3.30 10.13
CA ALA A 116 -16.39 -3.33 11.40
C ALA A 116 -17.69 -2.49 11.36
N ALA A 117 -17.63 -1.29 10.76
CA ALA A 117 -18.79 -0.42 10.61
C ALA A 117 -19.84 -1.02 9.66
N ILE A 118 -19.40 -1.63 8.56
CA ILE A 118 -20.29 -2.36 7.64
C ILE A 118 -20.96 -3.51 8.37
N GLY A 119 -20.18 -4.35 9.07
CA GLY A 119 -20.71 -5.49 9.84
C GLY A 119 -21.71 -5.06 10.92
N PHE A 120 -21.41 -4.00 11.66
CA PHE A 120 -22.32 -3.45 12.67
C PHE A 120 -23.62 -2.94 12.07
N THR A 121 -23.55 -2.22 10.94
CA THR A 121 -24.72 -1.69 10.24
C THR A 121 -25.60 -2.81 9.69
N VAL A 122 -25.00 -3.82 9.07
CA VAL A 122 -25.71 -5.01 8.56
C VAL A 122 -26.38 -5.76 9.71
N HIS A 123 -25.66 -6.01 10.81
CA HIS A 123 -26.22 -6.66 12.00
C HIS A 123 -27.42 -5.88 12.57
N ARG A 124 -27.31 -4.54 12.64
CA ARG A 124 -28.40 -3.67 13.11
C ARG A 124 -29.61 -3.71 12.18
N GLN A 125 -29.41 -3.72 10.86
CA GLN A 125 -30.50 -3.83 9.89
C GLN A 125 -31.21 -5.19 9.95
N LEU A 126 -30.45 -6.28 10.09
CA LEU A 126 -31.01 -7.62 10.27
C LEU A 126 -31.84 -7.71 11.56
N LYS A 127 -31.32 -7.18 12.68
CA LYS A 127 -32.03 -7.14 13.96
C LYS A 127 -33.29 -6.25 13.92
N SER A 128 -33.33 -5.22 13.07
CA SER A 128 -34.50 -4.34 12.92
C SER A 128 -35.59 -4.93 12.02
N LYS A 129 -35.29 -5.97 11.24
CA LYS A 129 -36.24 -6.66 10.36
C LYS A 129 -36.83 -7.94 10.97
N ILE A 130 -36.25 -8.42 12.08
CA ILE A 130 -36.76 -9.53 12.92
C ILE A 130 -37.60 -8.92 14.04
#